data_AF-A0A2N6UHC7-F1
#
_entry.id   AF-A0A2N6UHC7-F1
#
_cell.length_a   1.000
_cell.length_b   1.000
_cell.length_c   1.000
_cell.angle_alpha   90.00
_cell.angle_beta   90.00
_cell.angle_gamma   90.00
#
_symmetry.space_group_name_H-M   'P 1'
#
loop_
_entity.id
_entity.type
_entity.pdbx_description
1 polymer ?
#
loop_
_entity_poly.entity_id
_entity_poly.type
_entity_poly.pdbx_seq_one_letter_code
_entity_poly.pdbx_strand_id
1 'polypeptide(L)' 'MNKSEKKVIELLIENPSLTSIELAEKIGVTLRTIERSFKSLQEKKMIERIGTKRDGNWIVVR' A
#
# COMPACT_ATOMS: atom_id res chain seq x y z
N MET A 1 -13.74 -4.16 -1.80
CA MET A 1 -12.58 -3.38 -1.32
C MET A 1 -12.89 -2.88 0.09
N ASN A 2 -12.05 -3.20 1.07
CA ASN A 2 -12.28 -2.91 2.49
C ASN A 2 -11.89 -1.47 2.85
N LYS A 3 -12.31 -0.99 4.04
CA LYS A 3 -11.97 0.36 4.53
C LYS A 3 -10.45 0.61 4.59
N SER A 4 -9.67 -0.38 5.04
CA SER A 4 -8.20 -0.28 5.08
C SER A 4 -7.58 -0.26 3.69
N GLU A 5 -8.06 -1.10 2.76
CA GLU A 5 -7.58 -1.12 1.37
C GLU A 5 -7.79 0.24 0.68
N LYS A 6 -8.97 0.86 0.87
CA LYS A 6 -9.26 2.21 0.35
C LYS A 6 -8.27 3.24 0.87
N LYS A 7 -8.05 3.29 2.18
CA LYS A 7 -7.10 4.22 2.80
C LYS A 7 -5.67 4.00 2.33
N VAL A 8 -5.25 2.75 2.15
CA VAL A 8 -3.91 2.43 1.59
C VAL A 8 -3.79 3.03 0.19
N ILE A 9 -4.77 2.83 -0.68
CA ILE A 9 -4.75 3.41 -2.03
C ILE A 9 -4.71 4.94 -1.98
N GLU A 10 -5.56 5.58 -1.19
CA GLU A 10 -5.59 7.05 -1.05
C GLU A 10 -4.22 7.59 -0.64
N LEU A 11 -3.59 6.98 0.38
CA LEU A 11 -2.27 7.38 0.85
C LEU A 11 -1.16 7.12 -0.18
N LEU A 12 -1.26 6.02 -0.95
CA LEU A 12 -0.31 5.72 -2.02
C LEU A 12 -0.46 6.63 -3.24
N ILE A 13 -1.68 7.14 -3.50
CA ILE A 13 -1.91 8.18 -4.52
C ILE A 13 -1.25 9.49 -4.09
N GLU A 14 -1.37 9.87 -2.81
CA GLU A 14 -0.72 11.07 -2.27
C GLU A 14 0.80 10.93 -2.20
N ASN A 15 1.29 9.77 -1.75
CA ASN A 15 2.71 9.48 -1.64
C ASN A 15 3.03 8.00 -1.97
N PRO A 16 3.47 7.72 -3.20
CA PRO A 16 3.90 6.39 -3.65
C PRO A 16 5.07 5.79 -2.88
N SER A 17 5.87 6.59 -2.17
CA SER A 17 7.06 6.11 -1.45
C SER A 17 6.74 5.61 -0.04
N LEU A 18 5.48 5.66 0.39
CA LEU A 18 5.09 5.24 1.73
C LEU A 18 5.35 3.75 1.93
N THR A 19 6.00 3.44 3.05
CA THR A 19 6.27 2.08 3.49
C THR A 19 5.08 1.48 4.20
N SER A 20 5.06 0.15 4.31
CA SER A 20 4.04 -0.59 5.06
C SER A 20 3.94 -0.14 6.53
N ILE A 21 5.05 0.30 7.13
CA ILE A 21 5.12 0.77 8.51
C ILE A 21 4.45 2.13 8.63
N GLU A 22 4.82 3.09 7.79
CA GLU A 22 4.21 4.43 7.81
C GLU A 22 2.70 4.38 7.50
N LEU A 23 2.29 3.49 6.59
CA LEU A 23 0.87 3.25 6.30
C LEU A 23 0.14 2.67 7.51
N ALA A 24 0.77 1.75 8.25
CA ALA A 24 0.19 1.18 9.46
C ALA A 24 -0.02 2.25 10.54
N GLU A 25 0.98 3.11 10.75
CA GLU A 25 0.92 4.23 11.69
C GLU A 25 -0.13 5.28 11.30
N LYS A 26 -0.15 5.71 10.02
CA LYS A 26 -1.13 6.69 9.53
C LYS A 26 -2.57 6.18 9.59
N ILE A 27 -2.79 4.89 9.28
CA ILE A 27 -4.13 4.30 9.25
C ILE A 27 -4.57 3.89 10.67
N GLY A 28 -3.62 3.68 11.59
CA GLY A 28 -3.87 3.19 12.95
C GLY A 28 -4.19 1.69 12.99
N VAL A 29 -3.53 0.89 12.15
CA VAL A 29 -3.72 -0.57 12.10
C VAL A 29 -2.39 -1.29 12.26
N THR A 30 -2.45 -2.61 12.47
CA THR A 30 -1.23 -3.42 12.56
C THR A 30 -0.54 -3.57 11.19
N LEU A 31 0.79 -3.70 11.21
CA LEU A 31 1.59 -3.97 10.00
C LEU A 31 1.04 -5.16 9.20
N ARG A 32 0.65 -6.24 9.91
CA ARG A 32 0.04 -7.45 9.30
C ARG A 32 -1.24 -7.16 8.52
N THR A 33 -2.01 -6.15 8.94
CA THR A 33 -3.23 -5.72 8.22
C THR A 33 -2.87 -5.02 6.92
N ILE A 34 -1.85 -4.17 6.95
CA ILE A 34 -1.31 -3.50 5.77
C ILE A 34 -0.72 -4.52 4.80
N GLU A 35 0.12 -5.44 5.26
CA GLU A 35 0.71 -6.49 4.41
C GLU A 35 -0.35 -7.35 3.71
N ARG A 36 -1.41 -7.76 4.43
CA ARG A 36 -2.54 -8.47 3.81
C ARG A 36 -3.25 -7.60 2.76
N SER A 37 -3.42 -6.31 3.06
CA SER A 37 -4.04 -5.37 2.12
C SER A 37 -3.17 -5.20 0.87
N PHE A 38 -1.86 -5.04 1.01
CA PHE A 38 -0.91 -5.01 -0.10
C PHE A 38 -0.99 -6.24 -0.97
N LYS A 39 -0.97 -7.44 -0.36
CA LYS A 39 -1.07 -8.70 -1.10
C LYS A 39 -2.39 -8.78 -1.87
N SER A 40 -3.52 -8.47 -1.22
CA SER A 40 -4.85 -8.43 -1.84
C SER A 40 -4.93 -7.42 -2.99
N LEU A 41 -4.34 -6.23 -2.82
CA LEU A 41 -4.33 -5.17 -3.83
C LEU A 41 -3.41 -5.51 -5.01
N GLN A 42 -2.26 -6.13 -4.77
CA GLN A 42 -1.39 -6.66 -5.82
C GLN A 42 -2.07 -7.78 -6.62
N GLU A 43 -2.71 -8.74 -5.94
CA GLU A 43 -3.46 -9.83 -6.59
C GLU A 43 -4.60 -9.29 -7.45
N LYS A 44 -5.24 -8.21 -7.02
CA LYS A 44 -6.26 -7.46 -7.79
C LYS A 44 -5.67 -6.56 -8.87
N LYS A 45 -4.34 -6.51 -9.03
CA LYS A 45 -3.63 -5.60 -9.94
C LYS A 45 -3.96 -4.12 -9.75
N MET A 46 -4.32 -3.73 -8.53
CA MET A 46 -4.61 -2.34 -8.17
C MET A 46 -3.35 -1.56 -7.80
N ILE A 47 -2.32 -2.25 -7.35
CA ILE A 47 -1.02 -1.64 -7.02
C ILE A 47 0.12 -2.51 -7.55
N GLU A 48 1.20 -1.87 -7.94
CA GLU A 48 2.40 -2.52 -8.42
C GLU A 48 3.63 -1.87 -7.78
N ARG A 49 4.62 -2.68 -7.39
CA ARG A 49 5.85 -2.16 -6.81
C ARG A 49 6.84 -1.90 -7.94
N ILE A 50 7.28 -0.66 -8.09
CA ILE A 50 8.23 -0.23 -9.12
C ILE A 50 9.46 0.36 -8.42
N GLY A 51 10.64 -0.12 -8.80
CA GLY A 51 11.93 0.33 -8.27
C GLY A 51 12.77 -0.80 -7.70
N THR A 52 13.87 -0.44 -7.04
CA THR A 52 14.85 -1.42 -6.56
C THR A 52 14.37 -2.14 -5.30
N LYS A 53 15.13 -3.14 -4.83
CA LYS A 53 14.83 -3.79 -3.53
C LYS A 53 14.80 -2.77 -2.38
N ARG A 54 15.67 -1.75 -2.42
CA ARG A 54 15.81 -0.74 -1.36
C ARG A 54 14.85 0.44 -1.52
N ASP A 55 14.72 0.97 -2.72
CA ASP A 55 13.95 2.20 -3.00
C ASP A 55 12.81 1.91 -3.98
N GLY A 56 11.97 0.93 -3.63
CA GLY A 56 10.79 0.60 -4.42
C GLY A 56 9.62 1.45 -4.00
N ASN A 57 9.02 2.15 -4.95
CA ASN A 57 7.77 2.87 -4.79
C ASN A 57 6.58 1.97 -5.15
N TRP A 58 5.41 2.33 -4.64
CA TRP A 58 4.15 1.67 -4.95
C TRP A 58 3.34 2.55 -5.88
N ILE A 59 3.05 2.05 -7.07
CA ILE A 59 2.24 2.74 -8.07
C ILE A 59 0.85 2.12 -8.05
N VAL A 60 -0.18 2.97 -8.04
CA VAL A 60 -1.57 2.56 -8.16
C VAL A 60 -1.91 2.39 -9.64
N VAL A 61 -2.21 1.16 -10.03
CA VAL A 61 -2.59 0.78 -11.40
C VAL A 61 -4.12 0.71 -11.41
N ARG A 62 -4.76 1.64 -12.11
CA ARG A 62 -6.22 1.80 -12.11
C ARG A 62 -6.91 0.75 -12.97
#